data_AF-A0A3D9H6A6-F1
#
_entry.id   AF-A0A3D9H6A6-F1
#
_cell.length_a   1.000
_cell.length_b   1.000
_cell.length_c   1.000
_cell.angle_alpha   90.00
_cell.angle_beta   90.00
_cell.angle_gamma   90.00
#
_symmetry.space_group_name_H-M   'P 1'
#
loop_
_entity.id
_entity.type
_entity.pdbx_description
1 polymer ?
#
loop_
_entity_poly.entity_id
_entity_poly.type
_entity_poly.pdbx_seq_one_letter_code
_entity_poly.pdbx_strand_id
1 'polypeptide(L)'
;MGKRPDGNGYWIPVIDQESAFAAVRMAGLPVLALGFYSLLAGLLSAVSPELSWPWVMGYSVIGLLFVLMAFRMRAGRAGWSPVALGLMVLLLLLNLAAVILIVTFKGWFNGTAGIVIALVFPVLFLVLALNGFIGWRQLKRLGTETGF
;
A
#
# COMPACT_ATOMS: atom_id res chain seq x y z
N MET A 1 23.97 -15.75 26.78
CA MET A 1 22.60 -16.00 27.28
C MET A 1 21.61 -15.31 26.35
N GLY A 2 20.97 -16.06 25.45
CA GLY A 2 19.96 -15.53 24.53
C GLY A 2 18.58 -15.50 25.19
N LYS A 3 18.03 -14.29 25.33
CA LYS A 3 16.59 -14.02 25.55
C LYS A 3 16.25 -12.83 24.65
N ARG A 4 15.16 -12.75 23.89
CA ARG A 4 14.10 -13.63 23.34
C ARG A 4 13.60 -12.89 22.06
N PRO A 5 12.68 -13.46 21.26
CA PRO A 5 11.38 -12.78 21.22
C PRO A 5 10.24 -13.77 21.47
N ASP A 6 9.74 -13.69 22.69
CA ASP A 6 8.41 -14.06 23.10
C ASP A 6 7.40 -13.09 22.47
N GLY A 7 6.52 -13.65 21.65
CA GLY A 7 5.20 -13.06 21.42
C GLY A 7 5.06 -12.20 20.16
N ASN A 8 4.24 -12.76 19.25
CA ASN A 8 3.20 -12.06 18.49
C ASN A 8 3.57 -11.50 17.11
N GLY A 9 3.15 -12.23 16.07
CA GLY A 9 2.62 -11.59 14.87
C GLY A 9 2.80 -12.39 13.58
N TYR A 10 1.90 -12.13 12.63
CA TYR A 10 1.84 -12.58 11.23
C TYR A 10 3.14 -12.38 10.40
N TRP A 11 4.23 -11.90 11.01
CA TRP A 11 5.39 -11.31 10.34
C TRP A 11 6.71 -12.02 10.70
N ILE A 12 7.57 -12.23 9.69
CA ILE A 12 8.93 -12.75 9.88
C ILE A 12 9.75 -11.70 10.64
N PRO A 13 10.48 -12.07 11.71
CA PRO A 13 11.31 -11.14 12.46
C PRO A 13 12.42 -10.55 11.57
N VAL A 14 12.57 -9.22 11.61
CA VAL A 14 13.59 -8.48 10.86
C VAL A 14 14.74 -8.14 11.79
N ILE A 15 15.84 -8.88 11.70
CA ILE A 15 16.96 -8.80 12.65
C ILE A 15 18.25 -8.38 11.92
N ASP A 16 18.54 -9.05 10.80
CA ASP A 16 19.73 -8.84 9.99
C ASP A 16 19.43 -8.06 8.70
N GLN A 17 20.49 -7.69 7.97
CA GLN A 17 20.38 -6.93 6.73
C GLN A 17 19.63 -7.72 5.64
N GLU A 18 19.85 -9.04 5.57
CA GLU A 18 19.22 -9.91 4.57
C GLU A 18 17.72 -10.05 4.78
N SER A 19 17.27 -10.31 6.02
CA SER A 19 15.84 -10.33 6.38
C SER A 19 15.17 -8.97 6.16
N ALA A 20 15.89 -7.87 6.39
CA ALA A 20 15.36 -6.52 6.15
C ALA A 20 15.15 -6.25 4.65
N PHE A 21 16.08 -6.66 3.79
CA PHE A 21 15.89 -6.60 2.34
C PHE A 21 14.77 -7.54 1.87
N ALA A 22 14.68 -8.75 2.43
CA ALA A 22 13.63 -9.70 2.11
C ALA A 22 12.24 -9.14 2.45
N ALA A 23 12.08 -8.53 3.63
CA ALA A 23 10.84 -7.88 4.05
C ALA A 23 10.40 -6.76 3.09
N VAL A 24 11.34 -5.91 2.66
CA VAL A 24 11.06 -4.85 1.67
C VAL A 24 10.64 -5.43 0.31
N ARG A 25 11.31 -6.48 -0.15
CA ARG A 25 10.96 -7.15 -1.42
C ARG A 25 9.57 -7.79 -1.35
N MET A 26 9.23 -8.43 -0.24
CA MET A 26 7.91 -9.05 -0.02
C MET A 26 6.79 -8.00 0.02
N ALA A 27 7.04 -6.82 0.59
CA ALA A 27 6.08 -5.71 0.58
C ALA A 27 5.81 -5.14 -0.82
N GLY A 28 6.63 -5.47 -1.83
CA GLY A 28 6.34 -5.09 -3.22
C GLY A 28 5.07 -5.77 -3.77
N LEU A 29 4.70 -6.96 -3.28
CA LEU A 29 3.50 -7.67 -3.72
C LEU A 29 2.18 -6.96 -3.35
N PRO A 30 1.92 -6.60 -2.07
CA PRO A 30 0.70 -5.86 -1.73
C PRO A 30 0.65 -4.49 -2.43
N VAL A 31 1.78 -3.84 -2.64
CA VAL A 31 1.85 -2.60 -3.44
C VAL A 31 1.45 -2.85 -4.89
N LEU A 32 1.92 -3.94 -5.50
CA LEU A 32 1.55 -4.32 -6.87
C LEU A 32 0.05 -4.62 -6.99
N ALA A 33 -0.49 -5.39 -6.05
CA ALA A 33 -1.90 -5.73 -6.00
C ALA A 33 -2.79 -4.47 -5.87
N LEU A 34 -2.38 -3.51 -5.03
CA LEU A 34 -3.07 -2.22 -4.91
C LEU A 34 -2.95 -1.38 -6.19
N GLY A 35 -1.84 -1.48 -6.91
CA GLY A 35 -1.67 -0.89 -8.25
C GLY A 35 -2.68 -1.44 -9.25
N PHE A 36 -2.81 -2.76 -9.36
CA PHE A 36 -3.83 -3.38 -10.22
C PHE A 36 -5.25 -3.03 -9.81
N TYR A 37 -5.53 -3.03 -8.50
CA TYR A 37 -6.81 -2.59 -7.97
C TYR A 37 -7.14 -1.15 -8.42
N SER A 38 -6.18 -0.23 -8.33
CA SER A 38 -6.36 1.16 -8.75
C SER A 38 -6.60 1.28 -10.26
N LEU A 39 -5.86 0.54 -11.08
CA LEU A 39 -6.07 0.51 -12.52
C LEU A 39 -7.47 -0.02 -12.88
N LEU A 40 -7.92 -1.09 -12.22
CA LEU A 40 -9.25 -1.64 -12.41
C LEU A 40 -10.33 -0.66 -11.97
N ALA A 41 -10.15 0.04 -10.84
CA ALA A 41 -11.07 1.08 -10.38
C ALA A 41 -11.17 2.25 -11.39
N GLY A 42 -10.04 2.64 -11.99
CA GLY A 42 -10.02 3.64 -13.07
C GLY A 42 -10.77 3.17 -14.32
N LEU A 43 -10.58 1.91 -14.73
CA LEU A 43 -11.29 1.32 -15.87
C LEU A 43 -12.80 1.22 -15.62
N LEU A 44 -13.21 0.78 -14.43
CA LEU A 44 -14.62 0.74 -14.02
C LEU A 44 -15.25 2.14 -13.98
N SER A 45 -14.45 3.15 -13.60
CA SER A 45 -14.89 4.54 -13.63
C SER A 45 -15.08 5.05 -15.06
N ALA A 46 -14.27 4.60 -16.01
CA ALA A 46 -14.36 5.02 -17.41
C ALA A 46 -15.61 4.50 -18.13
N VAL A 47 -16.15 3.36 -17.72
CA VAL A 47 -17.39 2.78 -18.28
C VAL A 47 -18.65 3.29 -17.58
N SER A 48 -18.51 4.04 -16.48
CA SER A 48 -19.62 4.55 -15.68
C SER A 48 -19.99 5.97 -16.13
N PRO A 49 -21.20 6.23 -16.66
CA PRO A 49 -21.58 7.53 -17.20
C PRO A 49 -21.68 8.65 -16.13
N GLU A 50 -21.73 8.29 -14.84
CA GLU A 50 -21.80 9.24 -13.73
C GLU A 50 -20.43 9.76 -13.26
N LEU A 51 -19.33 9.12 -13.68
CA LEU A 51 -17.99 9.43 -13.16
C LEU A 51 -17.22 10.31 -14.15
N SER A 52 -16.58 11.35 -13.61
CA SER A 52 -15.84 12.32 -14.42
C SER A 52 -14.43 11.80 -14.78
N TRP A 53 -13.95 12.18 -15.97
CA TRP A 53 -12.59 11.86 -16.47
C TRP A 53 -11.44 12.08 -15.46
N PRO A 54 -11.46 13.10 -14.58
CA PRO A 54 -10.44 13.26 -13.54
C PRO A 54 -10.27 12.04 -12.63
N TRP A 55 -11.35 11.32 -12.29
CA TRP A 55 -11.26 10.12 -11.47
C TRP A 55 -10.55 8.98 -12.20
N VAL A 56 -10.88 8.79 -13.47
CA VAL A 56 -10.22 7.79 -14.34
C VAL A 56 -8.72 8.06 -14.38
N MET A 57 -8.33 9.30 -14.70
CA MET A 57 -6.91 9.68 -14.78
C MET A 57 -6.21 9.54 -13.42
N GLY A 58 -6.85 9.97 -12.32
CA GLY A 58 -6.28 9.88 -10.98
C GLY A 58 -5.99 8.43 -10.57
N TYR A 59 -6.96 7.53 -10.71
CA TYR A 59 -6.79 6.11 -10.41
C TYR A 59 -5.76 5.44 -11.33
N SER A 60 -5.73 5.79 -12.62
CA SER A 60 -4.74 5.26 -13.56
C SER A 60 -3.31 5.69 -13.20
N VAL A 61 -3.10 6.98 -12.88
CA VAL A 61 -1.78 7.51 -12.49
C VAL A 61 -1.31 6.86 -11.19
N ILE A 62 -2.17 6.80 -10.16
CA ILE A 62 -1.83 6.15 -8.89
C ILE A 62 -1.50 4.67 -9.10
N GLY A 63 -2.28 3.97 -9.92
CA GLY A 63 -2.05 2.56 -10.26
C GLY A 63 -0.69 2.33 -10.92
N LEU A 64 -0.34 3.14 -11.93
CA LEU A 64 0.98 3.06 -12.58
C LEU A 64 2.13 3.34 -11.61
N LEU A 65 1.98 4.34 -10.74
CA LEU A 65 2.95 4.65 -9.70
C LEU A 65 3.19 3.45 -8.76
N PHE A 66 2.13 2.78 -8.30
CA PHE A 66 2.26 1.58 -7.48
C PHE A 66 2.94 0.43 -8.21
N VAL A 67 2.60 0.17 -9.47
CA VAL A 67 3.25 -0.88 -10.26
C VAL A 67 4.75 -0.60 -10.38
N LEU A 68 5.13 0.63 -10.72
CA LEU A 68 6.55 1.03 -10.80
C LEU A 68 7.27 0.87 -9.46
N MET A 69 6.67 1.32 -8.36
CA MET A 69 7.24 1.18 -7.03
C MET A 69 7.39 -0.27 -6.59
N ALA A 70 6.40 -1.12 -6.87
CA ALA A 70 6.47 -2.54 -6.57
C ALA A 70 7.67 -3.22 -7.23
N PHE A 71 7.91 -2.96 -8.52
CA PHE A 71 9.09 -3.49 -9.21
C PHE A 71 10.39 -2.94 -8.66
N ARG A 72 10.44 -1.64 -8.32
CA ARG A 72 11.62 -1.03 -7.70
C ARG A 72 11.93 -1.62 -6.32
N MET A 73 10.91 -1.87 -5.49
CA MET A 73 11.05 -2.54 -4.20
C MET A 73 11.55 -3.98 -4.37
N ARG A 74 10.99 -4.74 -5.33
CA ARG A 74 11.44 -6.12 -5.63
C ARG A 74 12.87 -6.18 -6.18
N ALA A 75 13.32 -5.15 -6.90
CA ALA A 75 14.71 -5.01 -7.35
C ALA A 75 15.70 -4.65 -6.22
N GLY A 76 15.25 -4.60 -4.95
CA GLY A 76 16.11 -4.31 -3.79
C GLY A 76 16.35 -2.82 -3.54
N ARG A 77 15.65 -1.91 -4.25
CA ARG A 77 15.75 -0.46 -3.98
C ARG A 77 14.87 -0.09 -2.79
N ALA A 78 15.39 -0.29 -1.59
CA ALA A 78 14.62 -0.13 -0.36
C ALA A 78 14.12 1.30 -0.09
N GLY A 79 14.77 2.32 -0.66
CA GLY A 79 14.35 3.72 -0.54
C GLY A 79 12.95 4.04 -1.07
N TRP A 80 12.35 3.16 -1.89
CA TRP A 80 10.98 3.34 -2.39
C TRP A 80 9.91 2.89 -1.40
N SER A 81 10.25 2.11 -0.36
CA SER A 81 9.30 1.62 0.65
C SER A 81 8.53 2.73 1.39
N PRO A 82 9.18 3.80 1.93
CA PRO A 82 8.44 4.89 2.59
C PRO A 82 7.54 5.66 1.62
N VAL A 83 7.96 5.82 0.36
CA VAL A 83 7.17 6.51 -0.68
C VAL A 83 5.92 5.70 -1.02
N ALA A 84 6.08 4.38 -1.20
CA ALA A 84 4.96 3.47 -1.45
C ALA A 84 3.97 3.51 -0.29
N LEU A 85 4.44 3.43 0.97
CA LEU A 85 3.59 3.52 2.16
C LEU A 85 2.82 4.85 2.20
N GLY A 86 3.50 5.97 1.95
CA GLY A 86 2.87 7.29 1.91
C GLY A 86 1.75 7.37 0.86
N LEU A 87 1.96 6.81 -0.32
CA LEU A 87 0.94 6.75 -1.36
C LEU A 87 -0.21 5.81 -1.03
N MET A 88 0.04 4.69 -0.35
CA MET A 88 -1.02 3.80 0.12
C MET A 88 -1.92 4.48 1.14
N VAL A 89 -1.33 5.23 2.08
CA VAL A 89 -2.08 6.04 3.05
C VAL A 89 -2.87 7.14 2.34
N LEU A 90 -2.27 7.83 1.37
CA LEU A 90 -2.97 8.85 0.57
C LEU A 90 -4.18 8.25 -0.16
N LEU A 91 -4.02 7.10 -0.83
CA LEU A 91 -5.12 6.42 -1.51
C LEU A 91 -6.23 6.03 -0.51
N LEU A 92 -5.88 5.51 0.66
CA LEU A 92 -6.85 5.17 1.71
C LEU A 92 -7.64 6.41 2.16
N LEU A 93 -6.98 7.56 2.35
CA LEU A 93 -7.64 8.81 2.72
C LEU A 93 -8.56 9.33 1.61
N LEU A 94 -8.15 9.22 0.34
CA LEU A 94 -8.98 9.59 -0.81
C LEU A 94 -10.23 8.70 -0.91
N ASN A 95 -10.08 7.39 -0.74
CA ASN A 95 -11.21 6.47 -0.72
C ASN A 95 -12.14 6.76 0.48
N LEU A 96 -11.59 7.06 1.66
CA LEU A 96 -12.38 7.44 2.83
C LEU A 96 -13.18 8.72 2.59
N ALA A 97 -12.55 9.74 2.00
CA ALA A 97 -13.22 10.98 1.63
C ALA A 97 -14.34 10.73 0.60
N ALA A 98 -14.09 9.91 -0.42
CA ALA A 98 -15.09 9.54 -1.41
C ALA A 98 -16.29 8.80 -0.79
N VAL A 99 -16.04 7.86 0.13
CA VAL A 99 -17.09 7.16 0.87
C VAL A 99 -17.92 8.11 1.71
N ILE A 100 -17.27 9.04 2.44
CA ILE A 100 -17.98 10.05 3.24
C ILE A 100 -18.90 10.89 2.34
N LEU A 101 -18.40 11.38 1.21
CA LEU A 101 -19.21 12.16 0.27
C LEU A 101 -20.39 11.34 -0.28
N ILE A 102 -20.18 10.09 -0.69
CA ILE A 102 -21.25 9.21 -1.19
C ILE A 102 -22.32 9.01 -0.11
N VAL A 103 -21.92 8.69 1.13
CA VAL A 103 -22.85 8.48 2.23
C VAL A 103 -23.64 9.75 2.55
N THR A 104 -22.98 10.91 2.58
CA THR A 104 -23.62 12.19 2.90
C THR A 104 -24.62 12.64 1.82
N PHE A 105 -24.30 12.45 0.53
CA PHE A 105 -25.11 12.98 -0.57
C PHE A 105 -26.07 11.95 -1.22
N LYS A 106 -25.72 10.66 -1.23
CA LYS A 106 -26.50 9.59 -1.90
C LYS A 106 -27.15 8.58 -0.94
N GLY A 107 -26.90 8.70 0.37
CA GLY A 107 -27.47 7.83 1.41
C GLY A 107 -26.78 6.46 1.53
N TRP A 108 -27.02 5.78 2.66
CA TRP A 108 -26.28 4.56 3.06
C TRP A 108 -26.58 3.32 2.21
N PHE A 109 -27.76 3.24 1.58
CA PHE A 109 -28.24 2.04 0.90
C PHE A 109 -27.74 1.89 -0.54
N ASN A 110 -27.18 2.94 -1.14
CA ASN A 110 -26.60 2.87 -2.48
C ASN A 110 -25.13 2.45 -2.41
N GLY A 111 -24.87 1.14 -2.49
CA GLY A 111 -23.52 0.62 -2.80
C GLY A 111 -22.63 0.24 -1.62
N THR A 112 -23.19 -0.28 -0.53
CA THR A 112 -22.45 -0.80 0.64
C THR A 112 -21.32 -1.77 0.27
N ALA A 113 -21.52 -2.65 -0.72
CA ALA A 113 -20.48 -3.56 -1.21
C ALA A 113 -19.28 -2.82 -1.84
N GLY A 114 -19.54 -1.75 -2.60
CA GLY A 114 -18.49 -0.91 -3.18
C GLY A 114 -17.71 -0.14 -2.11
N ILE A 115 -18.41 0.33 -1.06
CA ILE A 115 -17.80 1.00 0.10
C ILE A 115 -16.88 0.05 0.87
N VAL A 116 -17.34 -1.18 1.13
CA VAL A 116 -16.54 -2.19 1.83
C VAL A 116 -15.29 -2.54 1.04
N ILE A 117 -15.41 -2.77 -0.27
CA ILE A 117 -14.25 -3.08 -1.12
C ILE A 117 -13.26 -1.91 -1.17
N ALA A 118 -13.77 -0.67 -1.26
CA ALA A 118 -12.95 0.55 -1.34
C ALA A 118 -12.11 0.82 -0.08
N LEU A 119 -12.50 0.28 1.07
CA LEU A 119 -11.80 0.48 2.35
C LEU A 119 -11.05 -0.77 2.80
N VAL A 120 -11.64 -1.96 2.69
CA VAL A 120 -11.05 -3.20 3.20
C VAL A 120 -9.78 -3.57 2.42
N PHE A 121 -9.80 -3.50 1.08
CA PHE A 121 -8.63 -3.88 0.28
C PHE A 121 -7.42 -2.97 0.54
N PRO A 122 -7.55 -1.63 0.50
CA PRO A 122 -6.41 -0.75 0.82
C PRO A 122 -5.89 -0.94 2.23
N VAL A 123 -6.76 -1.14 3.23
CA VAL A 123 -6.33 -1.41 4.62
C VAL A 123 -5.57 -2.73 4.72
N LEU A 124 -6.08 -3.81 4.13
CA LEU A 124 -5.40 -5.11 4.13
C LEU A 124 -4.03 -5.01 3.48
N PHE A 125 -3.93 -4.40 2.29
CA PHE A 125 -2.64 -4.25 1.62
C PHE A 125 -1.70 -3.32 2.37
N LEU A 126 -2.21 -2.26 3.01
CA LEU A 126 -1.41 -1.38 3.86
C LEU A 126 -0.80 -2.15 5.03
N VAL A 127 -1.62 -2.91 5.77
CA VAL A 127 -1.14 -3.77 6.85
C VAL A 127 -0.08 -4.74 6.33
N LEU A 128 -0.28 -5.30 5.14
CA LEU A 128 0.68 -6.22 4.57
C LEU A 128 2.01 -5.55 4.17
N ALA A 129 1.96 -4.31 3.72
CA ALA A 129 3.12 -3.53 3.31
C ALA A 129 3.93 -2.96 4.51
N LEU A 130 3.33 -2.89 5.71
CA LEU A 130 4.00 -2.36 6.91
C LEU A 130 5.30 -3.11 7.23
N ASN A 131 5.35 -4.43 7.00
CA ASN A 131 6.57 -5.19 7.27
C ASN A 131 7.74 -4.74 6.37
N GLY A 132 7.46 -4.32 5.14
CA GLY A 132 8.47 -3.73 4.28
C GLY A 132 9.01 -2.40 4.82
N PHE A 133 8.14 -1.58 5.41
CA PHE A 133 8.57 -0.33 6.04
C PHE A 133 9.42 -0.57 7.29
N ILE A 134 9.08 -1.59 8.09
CA ILE A 134 9.91 -2.04 9.22
C ILE A 134 11.29 -2.47 8.71
N GLY A 135 11.32 -3.26 7.63
CA GLY A 135 12.56 -3.63 6.92
C GLY A 135 13.40 -2.43 6.50
N TRP A 136 12.79 -1.43 5.86
CA TRP A 136 13.47 -0.19 5.48
C TRP A 136 14.03 0.57 6.70
N ARG A 137 13.25 0.69 7.78
CA ARG A 137 13.69 1.38 9.00
C ARG A 137 14.87 0.66 9.64
N GLN A 138 14.89 -0.68 9.62
CA GLN A 138 16.00 -1.48 10.13
C GLN A 138 17.25 -1.32 9.25
N LEU A 139 17.11 -1.33 7.92
CA LEU A 139 18.22 -1.05 7.00
C LEU A 139 18.85 0.33 7.26
N LYS A 140 18.03 1.36 7.54
CA LYS A 140 18.54 2.68 7.88
C LYS A 140 19.36 2.67 9.18
N ARG A 141 18.93 1.92 10.20
CA ARG A 141 19.66 1.78 11.47
C ARG A 141 21.00 1.07 11.29
N LEU A 142 21.00 -0.06 10.56
CA LEU A 142 22.22 -0.81 10.27
C LEU A 142 23.19 -0.03 9.36
N GLY A 143 22.66 0.76 8.42
CA GLY A 143 23.46 1.66 7.57
C GLY A 143 24.17 2.76 8.37
N THR A 144 23.49 3.34 9.37
CA THR A 144 24.12 4.34 10.26
C THR A 144 25.19 3.76 11.18
N GLU A 145 25.13 2.47 11.51
CA GLU A 145 26.15 1.78 12.31
C GLU A 145 27.37 1.34 11.47
N THR A 146 27.20 1.20 10.16
CA THR A 146 28.24 0.73 9.24
C THR A 146 28.95 1.86 8.48
N GLY A 147 28.56 3.12 8.68
CA GLY A 147 29.29 4.28 8.17
C GLY A 147 29.24 4.43 6.64
N PHE A 148 28.08 4.19 6.04
CA PHE A 148 27.80 4.49 4.62
C PHE A 148 26.94 5.75 4.47
#